data_AF-N1R7B1-F1
#
_entry.id   AF-N1R7B1-F1
#
_cell.length_a   1.000
_cell.length_b   1.000
_cell.length_c   1.000
_cell.angle_alpha   90.00
_cell.angle_beta   90.00
_cell.angle_gamma   90.00
#
_symmetry.space_group_name_H-M   'P 1'
#
loop_
_entity.id
_entity.type
_entity.pdbx_description
1 polymer ?
#
loop_
_entity_poly.entity_id
_entity_poly.type
_entity_poly.pdbx_seq_one_letter_code
_entity_poly.pdbx_strand_id
1 'polypeptide(L)'
;MQSNTTPEDWTLGEIFGAQQENYNAFLDNYRVVSSEERSNLAQVVQTEVQNGMDRVFNYVKSFIPQPAQASTTSTTTELRAQLKKEKNYVQKLSGDYNNLLQHSHKQKQDLEKVNARLDGVLRERDQLRQLLEGGSLANSDKATDDSIRGKWKELAYNIRCLARHLAHDPPRQQLDDIARERLRFIAGDCYTLLKDEDYRELIIMSYLWVTVQDDVFDARQIIWGGPDLKSFKAVRDRIISRVGGGINIPNCDDPIAHAARWLAQGSVMMCNLWERDDRGIRRLVLAEAKRLKPFHPTHQSTADRCDRKVVDQLREILGSAIELDQMMMRSKAIFQIHWRDESQSPSTAEMWNEDVMDSEASTKILSPKSRVIFFISPIVYKAGTADGQRYNSRMVLAKASVVCN
;
A
#
# COMPACT_ATOMS: atom_id res chain seq x y z
N MET A 1 43.50 31.95 0.98
CA MET A 1 42.12 32.33 1.37
C MET A 1 41.27 31.08 1.27
N GLN A 2 41.13 30.36 2.38
CA GLN A 2 40.26 29.18 2.48
C GLN A 2 39.05 29.58 3.32
N SER A 3 37.87 29.51 2.72
CA SER A 3 36.59 29.76 3.38
C SER A 3 36.22 28.53 4.20
N ASN A 4 36.27 28.66 5.52
CA ASN A 4 35.67 27.72 6.45
C ASN A 4 34.15 27.89 6.39
N THR A 5 33.45 26.98 5.71
CA THR A 5 32.00 26.81 5.84
C THR A 5 31.71 25.88 7.01
N THR A 6 31.06 26.42 8.03
CA THR A 6 30.51 25.69 9.18
C THR A 6 29.24 24.91 8.78
N PRO A 7 28.86 23.84 9.51
CA PRO A 7 27.75 22.94 9.16
C PRO A 7 26.33 23.53 9.22
N GLU A 8 26.19 24.85 9.44
CA GLU A 8 24.90 25.51 9.67
C GLU A 8 24.14 25.86 8.37
N ASP A 9 24.78 25.72 7.20
CA ASP A 9 24.19 26.07 5.90
C ASP A 9 23.78 24.86 5.03
N TRP A 10 23.86 23.63 5.55
CA TRP A 10 23.50 22.44 4.78
C TRP A 10 22.00 22.19 4.80
N THR A 11 21.40 22.04 3.61
CA THR A 11 20.01 21.59 3.50
C THR A 11 19.88 20.14 3.94
N LEU A 12 18.71 19.75 4.45
CA LEU A 12 18.46 18.38 4.95
C LEU A 12 18.78 17.31 3.89
N GLY A 13 18.56 17.63 2.60
CA GLY A 13 18.92 16.78 1.47
C GLY A 13 20.44 16.62 1.25
N GLU A 14 21.23 17.67 1.49
CA GLU A 14 22.69 17.63 1.44
C GLU A 14 23.27 16.83 2.61
N ILE A 15 22.65 16.93 3.80
CA ILE A 15 23.03 16.13 4.97
C ILE A 15 22.76 14.64 4.73
N PHE A 16 21.58 14.28 4.20
CA PHE A 16 21.24 12.90 3.88
C PHE A 16 22.06 12.36 2.70
N GLY A 17 22.31 13.17 1.67
CA GLY A 17 23.19 12.82 0.55
C GLY A 17 24.62 12.53 1.02
N ALA A 18 25.20 13.42 1.81
CA ALA A 18 26.53 13.25 2.37
C ALA A 18 26.63 12.06 3.34
N GLN A 19 25.58 11.78 4.13
CA GLN A 19 25.53 10.58 4.97
C GLN A 19 25.46 9.29 4.13
N GLN A 20 24.63 9.27 3.08
CA GLN A 20 24.49 8.12 2.20
C GLN A 20 25.78 7.83 1.42
N GLU A 21 26.44 8.88 0.92
CA GLU A 21 27.75 8.76 0.27
C GLU A 21 28.84 8.29 1.23
N ASN A 22 28.89 8.83 2.45
CA ASN A 22 29.82 8.35 3.48
C ASN A 22 29.54 6.89 3.89
N TYR A 23 28.27 6.48 3.97
CA TYR A 23 27.90 5.11 4.28
C TYR A 23 28.26 4.14 3.15
N ASN A 24 28.03 4.53 1.89
CA ASN A 24 28.42 3.74 0.73
C ASN A 24 29.95 3.65 0.61
N ALA A 25 30.68 4.74 0.80
CA ALA A 25 32.14 4.77 0.82
C ALA A 25 32.72 3.90 1.94
N PHE A 26 32.08 3.90 3.12
CA PHE A 26 32.46 3.02 4.22
C PHE A 26 32.23 1.53 3.88
N LEU A 27 31.09 1.18 3.27
CA LEU A 27 30.80 -0.19 2.87
C LEU A 27 31.73 -0.70 1.76
N ASP A 28 32.05 0.16 0.79
CA ASP A 28 32.99 -0.20 -0.28
C ASP A 28 34.42 -0.32 0.26
N ASN A 29 34.86 0.58 1.14
CA ASN A 29 36.15 0.45 1.81
C ASN A 29 36.21 -0.83 2.66
N TYR A 30 35.16 -1.15 3.41
CA TYR A 30 35.07 -2.39 4.18
C TYR A 30 35.12 -3.64 3.28
N ARG A 31 34.45 -3.62 2.12
CA ARG A 31 34.50 -4.72 1.15
C ARG A 31 35.90 -4.90 0.58
N VAL A 32 36.56 -3.81 0.18
CA VAL A 32 37.94 -3.82 -0.35
C VAL A 32 38.91 -4.36 0.71
N VAL A 33 38.89 -3.80 1.92
CA VAL A 33 39.77 -4.24 3.03
C VAL A 33 39.54 -5.71 3.36
N SER A 34 38.28 -6.17 3.47
CA SER A 34 38.03 -7.59 3.75
C SER A 34 38.45 -8.52 2.60
N SER A 35 38.42 -8.03 1.35
CA SER A 35 38.86 -8.79 0.18
C SER A 35 40.38 -8.89 0.10
N GLU A 36 41.10 -7.81 0.40
CA GLU A 36 42.55 -7.79 0.50
C GLU A 36 43.04 -8.65 1.67
N GLU A 37 42.41 -8.57 2.84
CA GLU A 37 42.77 -9.41 3.99
C GLU A 37 42.56 -10.90 3.69
N ARG A 38 41.45 -11.27 3.03
CA ARG A 38 41.21 -12.67 2.61
C ARG A 38 42.19 -13.13 1.54
N SER A 39 42.54 -12.26 0.58
CA SER A 39 43.50 -12.57 -0.48
C SER A 39 44.91 -12.75 0.08
N ASN A 40 45.35 -11.86 0.97
CA ASN A 40 46.63 -11.96 1.66
C ASN A 40 46.71 -13.20 2.55
N LEU A 41 45.65 -13.52 3.30
CA LEU A 41 45.63 -14.74 4.12
C LEU A 41 45.67 -16.01 3.26
N ALA A 42 44.92 -16.05 2.16
CA ALA A 42 44.95 -17.18 1.23
C ALA A 42 46.35 -17.35 0.61
N GLN A 43 47.00 -16.25 0.22
CA GLN A 43 48.34 -16.27 -0.36
C GLN A 43 49.41 -16.70 0.66
N VAL A 44 49.34 -16.24 1.90
CA VAL A 44 50.26 -16.65 2.98
C VAL A 44 50.06 -18.14 3.30
N VAL A 45 48.81 -18.61 3.45
CA VAL A 45 48.52 -20.02 3.72
C VAL A 45 49.00 -20.90 2.57
N GLN A 46 48.77 -20.51 1.32
CA GLN A 46 49.17 -21.29 0.15
C GLN A 46 50.70 -21.33 0.01
N THR A 47 51.39 -20.23 0.31
CA THR A 47 52.86 -20.16 0.24
C THR A 47 53.51 -20.98 1.37
N GLU A 48 52.98 -20.93 2.59
CA GLU A 48 53.49 -21.73 3.72
C GLU A 48 53.22 -23.22 3.54
N VAL A 49 52.05 -23.60 3.02
CA VAL A 49 51.73 -25.01 2.69
C VAL A 49 52.64 -25.52 1.57
N GLN A 50 52.88 -24.72 0.53
CA GLN A 50 53.77 -25.10 -0.57
C GLN A 50 55.22 -25.25 -0.08
N ASN A 51 55.72 -24.29 0.69
CA ASN A 51 57.06 -24.35 1.27
C ASN A 51 57.22 -25.52 2.25
N GLY A 52 56.18 -25.85 3.01
CA GLY A 52 56.14 -27.02 3.89
C GLY A 52 56.19 -28.34 3.11
N MET A 53 55.40 -28.44 2.03
CA MET A 53 55.40 -29.60 1.14
C MET A 53 56.75 -29.80 0.43
N ASP A 54 57.39 -28.73 -0.02
CA ASP A 54 58.72 -28.80 -0.66
C ASP A 54 59.81 -29.23 0.34
N ARG A 55 59.71 -28.83 1.61
CA ARG A 55 60.61 -29.31 2.67
C ARG A 55 60.41 -30.80 2.97
N VAL A 56 59.16 -31.25 3.06
CA VAL A 56 58.83 -32.69 3.26
C VAL A 56 59.26 -33.51 2.06
N PHE A 57 59.04 -33.02 0.84
CA PHE A 57 59.46 -33.69 -0.39
C PHE A 57 60.98 -33.84 -0.47
N ASN A 58 61.74 -32.77 -0.15
CA ASN A 58 63.19 -32.83 -0.08
C ASN A 58 63.70 -33.72 1.07
N TYR A 59 63.00 -33.74 2.21
CA TYR A 59 63.27 -34.66 3.31
C TYR A 59 63.10 -36.12 2.87
N VAL A 60 61.97 -36.49 2.26
CA VAL A 60 61.72 -37.84 1.76
C VAL A 60 62.71 -38.25 0.66
N LYS A 61 63.09 -37.31 -0.21
CA LYS A 61 64.11 -37.54 -1.24
C LYS A 61 65.49 -37.86 -0.65
N SER A 62 65.81 -37.33 0.54
CA SER A 62 67.04 -37.64 1.27
C SER A 62 67.08 -39.03 1.94
N PHE A 63 65.93 -39.73 2.01
CA PHE A 63 65.81 -41.11 2.50
C PHE A 63 65.77 -42.17 1.39
N ILE A 64 65.91 -41.79 0.12
CA ILE A 64 66.08 -42.78 -0.97
C ILE A 64 67.46 -43.44 -0.76
N PRO A 65 67.53 -44.77 -0.51
CA PRO A 65 68.78 -45.40 -0.12
C PRO A 65 69.79 -45.38 -1.27
N GLN A 66 70.90 -44.66 -1.11
CA GLN A 66 72.15 -45.03 -1.79
C GLN A 66 72.84 -46.15 -0.99
N PRO A 67 73.58 -47.07 -1.65
CA PRO A 67 74.15 -48.23 -0.98
C PRO A 67 75.13 -47.80 0.11
N ALA A 68 75.04 -48.50 1.25
CA ALA A 68 75.74 -48.29 2.50
C ALA A 68 77.14 -47.62 2.39
N GLN A 69 77.25 -46.40 2.91
CA GLN A 69 78.47 -45.92 3.55
C GLN A 69 78.11 -45.45 4.96
N ALA A 70 78.96 -45.81 5.93
CA ALA A 70 78.74 -45.60 7.35
C ALA A 70 78.37 -44.15 7.68
N SER A 71 77.21 -43.96 8.30
CA SER A 71 76.77 -42.66 8.82
C SER A 71 77.79 -42.13 9.81
N THR A 72 78.49 -41.06 9.45
CA THR A 72 79.43 -40.38 10.33
C THR A 72 78.68 -39.63 11.43
N THR A 73 79.28 -39.52 12.62
CA THR A 73 78.72 -38.84 13.79
C THR A 73 78.24 -37.40 13.49
N SER A 74 78.80 -36.77 12.46
CA SER A 74 78.45 -35.42 11.97
C SER A 74 77.03 -35.32 11.37
N THR A 75 76.61 -36.28 10.53
CA THR A 75 75.27 -36.26 9.92
C THR A 75 74.18 -36.54 10.95
N THR A 76 74.49 -37.32 11.99
CA THR A 76 73.54 -37.59 13.10
C THR A 76 73.35 -36.36 14.00
N THR A 77 74.39 -35.54 14.21
CA THR A 77 74.26 -34.27 14.95
C THR A 77 73.50 -33.20 14.17
N GLU A 78 73.69 -33.10 12.86
CA GLU A 78 72.93 -32.17 12.00
C GLU A 78 71.43 -32.51 11.98
N LEU A 79 71.08 -33.78 11.82
CA LEU A 79 69.68 -34.24 11.85
C LEU A 79 69.01 -33.96 13.20
N ARG A 80 69.73 -34.11 14.32
CA ARG A 80 69.20 -33.75 15.65
C ARG A 80 68.99 -32.25 15.82
N ALA A 81 69.89 -31.43 15.29
CA ALA A 81 69.75 -29.98 15.32
C ALA A 81 68.54 -29.52 14.48
N GLN A 82 68.34 -30.13 13.31
CA GLN A 82 67.23 -29.84 12.42
C GLN A 82 65.88 -30.30 13.00
N LEU A 83 65.82 -31.50 13.60
CA LEU A 83 64.64 -31.98 14.31
C LEU A 83 64.25 -31.03 15.47
N LYS A 84 65.25 -30.53 16.20
CA LYS A 84 65.02 -29.56 17.29
C LYS A 84 64.47 -28.23 16.76
N LYS A 85 64.97 -27.76 15.61
CA LYS A 85 64.49 -26.53 14.95
C LYS A 85 63.04 -26.68 14.48
N GLU A 86 62.70 -27.80 13.84
CA GLU A 86 61.33 -28.08 13.39
C GLU A 86 60.37 -28.27 14.58
N LYS A 87 60.81 -28.95 15.65
CA LYS A 87 59.99 -29.08 16.87
C LYS A 87 59.66 -27.72 17.48
N ASN A 88 60.63 -26.80 17.50
CA ASN A 88 60.40 -25.42 17.96
C ASN A 88 59.49 -24.64 17.00
N TYR A 89 59.59 -24.86 15.69
CA TYR A 89 58.72 -24.23 14.68
C TYR A 89 57.27 -24.67 14.82
N VAL A 90 57.02 -25.98 14.93
CA VAL A 90 55.68 -26.55 15.15
C VAL A 90 55.09 -26.04 16.47
N GLN A 91 55.89 -25.92 17.52
CA GLN A 91 55.43 -25.37 18.80
C GLN A 91 55.02 -23.89 18.68
N LYS A 92 55.76 -23.09 17.92
CA LYS A 92 55.40 -21.69 17.63
C LYS A 92 54.11 -21.61 16.80
N LEU A 93 54.02 -22.40 15.73
CA LEU A 93 52.84 -22.44 14.84
C LEU A 93 51.57 -22.88 15.60
N SER A 94 51.70 -23.82 16.53
CA SER A 94 50.61 -24.22 17.42
C SER A 94 50.17 -23.08 18.35
N GLY A 95 51.11 -22.28 18.86
CA GLY A 95 50.82 -21.07 19.63
C GLY A 95 50.07 -20.03 18.80
N ASP A 96 50.55 -19.74 17.59
CA ASP A 96 49.95 -18.77 16.68
C ASP A 96 48.52 -19.20 16.24
N TYR A 97 48.31 -20.50 15.99
CA TYR A 97 46.99 -21.06 15.67
C TYR A 97 46.00 -20.89 16.84
N ASN A 98 46.43 -21.17 18.07
CA ASN A 98 45.58 -21.00 19.26
C ASN A 98 45.22 -19.52 19.48
N ASN A 99 46.16 -18.61 19.25
CA ASN A 99 45.91 -17.17 19.32
C ASN A 99 44.90 -16.71 18.25
N LEU A 100 45.02 -17.20 17.01
CA LEU A 100 44.09 -16.91 15.93
C LEU A 100 42.69 -17.45 16.24
N LEU A 101 42.59 -18.65 16.82
CA LEU A 101 41.32 -19.26 17.24
C LEU A 101 40.63 -18.41 18.31
N GLN A 102 41.38 -17.93 19.30
CA GLN A 102 40.86 -17.03 20.34
C GLN A 102 40.39 -15.69 19.74
N HIS A 103 41.17 -15.11 18.82
CA HIS A 103 40.81 -13.87 18.15
C HIS A 103 39.51 -14.01 17.34
N SER A 104 39.38 -15.09 16.57
CA SER A 104 38.18 -15.42 15.80
C SER A 104 36.96 -15.60 16.71
N HIS A 105 37.13 -16.29 17.85
CA HIS A 105 36.05 -16.47 18.81
C HIS A 105 35.60 -15.14 19.43
N LYS A 106 36.54 -14.26 19.76
CA LYS A 106 36.26 -12.91 20.28
C LYS A 106 35.53 -12.05 19.24
N GLN A 107 35.98 -12.06 17.99
CA GLN A 107 35.31 -11.34 16.89
C GLN A 107 33.87 -11.82 16.70
N LYS A 108 33.63 -13.14 16.78
CA LYS A 108 32.27 -13.69 16.70
C LYS A 108 31.38 -13.19 17.85
N GLN A 109 31.88 -13.19 19.08
CA GLN A 109 31.15 -12.67 20.23
C GLN A 109 30.85 -11.17 20.10
N ASP A 110 31.78 -10.38 19.58
CA ASP A 110 31.57 -8.95 19.39
C ASP A 110 30.56 -8.68 18.25
N LEU A 111 30.57 -9.47 17.18
CA LEU A 111 29.53 -9.44 16.15
C LEU A 111 28.14 -9.77 16.70
N GLU A 112 28.03 -10.81 17.54
CA GLU A 112 26.76 -11.16 18.19
C GLU A 112 26.23 -10.02 19.07
N LYS A 113 27.12 -9.33 19.82
CA LYS A 113 26.74 -8.14 20.61
C LYS A 113 26.28 -6.98 19.73
N VAL A 114 26.97 -6.71 18.62
CA VAL A 114 26.59 -5.63 17.69
C VAL A 114 25.24 -5.93 17.06
N ASN A 115 24.99 -7.16 16.62
CA ASN A 115 23.69 -7.56 16.09
C ASN A 115 22.57 -7.41 17.13
N ALA A 116 22.80 -7.83 18.37
CA ALA A 116 21.82 -7.66 19.44
C ALA A 116 21.49 -6.18 19.72
N ARG A 117 22.51 -5.30 19.65
CA ARG A 117 22.31 -3.84 19.76
C ARG A 117 21.52 -3.28 18.57
N LEU A 118 21.87 -3.70 17.35
CA LEU A 118 21.15 -3.29 16.14
C LEU A 118 19.67 -3.70 16.21
N ASP A 119 19.39 -4.93 16.63
CA ASP A 119 18.02 -5.42 16.84
C ASP A 119 17.26 -4.64 17.92
N GLY A 120 17.96 -4.16 18.95
CA GLY A 120 17.39 -3.27 19.96
C GLY A 120 17.01 -1.92 19.37
N VAL A 121 17.95 -1.26 18.68
CA VAL A 121 17.74 0.05 18.04
C VAL A 121 16.64 -0.02 16.97
N LEU A 122 16.58 -1.10 16.18
CA LEU A 122 15.53 -1.28 15.19
C LEU A 122 14.15 -1.39 15.83
N ARG A 123 14.03 -2.12 16.95
CA ARG A 123 12.78 -2.21 17.71
C ARG A 123 12.35 -0.87 18.29
N GLU A 124 13.28 -0.11 18.89
CA GLU A 124 12.98 1.23 19.40
C GLU A 124 12.55 2.19 18.28
N ARG A 125 13.25 2.16 17.13
CA ARG A 125 12.88 2.93 15.94
C ARG A 125 11.46 2.58 15.48
N ASP A 126 11.12 1.30 15.43
CA ASP A 126 9.81 0.84 14.98
C ASP A 126 8.70 1.25 15.97
N GLN A 127 8.97 1.21 17.28
CA GLN A 127 8.06 1.72 18.30
C GLN A 127 7.85 3.24 18.20
N LEU A 128 8.92 4.01 18.03
CA LEU A 128 8.85 5.46 17.85
C LEU A 128 8.11 5.81 16.56
N ARG A 129 8.36 5.09 15.47
CA ARG A 129 7.63 5.25 14.21
C ARG A 129 6.14 4.94 14.42
N GLN A 130 5.81 3.88 15.13
CA GLN A 130 4.42 3.54 15.45
C GLN A 130 3.74 4.66 16.25
N LEU A 131 4.41 5.22 17.27
CA LEU A 131 3.87 6.35 18.05
C LEU A 131 3.67 7.61 17.19
N LEU A 132 4.66 7.96 16.37
CA LEU A 132 4.61 9.12 15.46
C LEU A 132 3.55 8.98 14.37
N GLU A 133 3.29 7.75 13.93
CA GLU A 133 2.26 7.46 12.94
C GLU A 133 0.85 7.42 13.51
N GLY A 134 0.65 7.50 14.83
CA GLY A 134 -0.65 7.46 15.51
C GLY A 134 -1.02 6.12 16.13
N GLY A 135 -0.08 5.18 16.19
CA GLY A 135 -0.26 3.87 16.78
C GLY A 135 -1.42 3.09 16.16
N SER A 136 -2.26 2.50 17.02
CA SER A 136 -3.49 1.80 16.63
C SER A 136 -4.49 2.73 15.89
N LEU A 137 -4.49 4.03 16.16
CA LEU A 137 -5.51 4.94 15.64
C LEU A 137 -5.37 5.27 14.15
N ALA A 138 -4.20 5.09 13.53
CA ALA A 138 -3.98 5.50 12.14
C ALA A 138 -3.80 4.35 11.16
N ASN A 139 -3.90 3.09 11.60
CA ASN A 139 -3.62 1.90 10.80
C ASN A 139 -4.09 0.59 11.50
N SER A 140 -5.09 0.60 12.40
CA SER A 140 -5.52 -0.60 13.13
C SER A 140 -5.91 -1.75 12.21
N ASP A 141 -6.53 -1.43 11.07
CA ASP A 141 -6.94 -2.38 10.03
C ASP A 141 -6.60 -1.81 8.65
N LYS A 142 -5.35 -2.01 8.22
CA LYS A 142 -4.88 -1.54 6.90
C LYS A 142 -5.65 -2.28 5.79
N ALA A 143 -6.69 -1.64 5.25
CA ALA A 143 -7.41 -2.14 4.08
C ALA A 143 -6.49 -2.06 2.85
N THR A 144 -6.33 -3.17 2.15
CA THR A 144 -5.58 -3.20 0.88
C THR A 144 -6.44 -2.70 -0.27
N ASP A 145 -5.80 -2.31 -1.37
CA ASP A 145 -6.50 -1.90 -2.59
C ASP A 145 -7.42 -3.00 -3.11
N ASP A 146 -7.01 -4.26 -2.98
CA ASP A 146 -7.81 -5.41 -3.38
C ASP A 146 -9.03 -5.61 -2.46
N SER A 147 -8.90 -5.36 -1.15
CA SER A 147 -10.04 -5.39 -0.24
C SER A 147 -11.06 -4.30 -0.58
N ILE A 148 -10.60 -3.06 -0.81
CA ILE A 148 -11.49 -1.94 -1.18
C ILE A 148 -12.13 -2.20 -2.55
N ARG A 149 -11.35 -2.65 -3.54
CA ARG A 149 -11.87 -3.01 -4.87
C ARG A 149 -12.85 -4.18 -4.80
N GLY A 150 -12.58 -5.18 -3.96
CA GLY A 150 -13.48 -6.30 -3.71
C GLY A 150 -14.82 -5.84 -3.15
N LYS A 151 -14.80 -4.96 -2.14
CA LYS A 151 -15.99 -4.36 -1.56
C LYS A 151 -16.75 -3.45 -2.53
N TRP A 152 -16.05 -2.70 -3.37
CA TRP A 152 -16.66 -1.93 -4.46
C TRP A 152 -17.42 -2.84 -5.45
N LYS A 153 -16.79 -3.96 -5.87
CA LYS A 153 -17.42 -4.94 -6.76
C LYS A 153 -18.63 -5.63 -6.11
N GLU A 154 -18.54 -5.97 -4.83
CA GLU A 154 -19.66 -6.53 -4.05
C GLU A 154 -20.85 -5.54 -4.03
N LEU A 155 -20.58 -4.27 -3.72
CA LEU A 155 -21.59 -3.21 -3.74
C LEU A 155 -22.23 -3.05 -5.13
N ALA A 156 -21.42 -3.01 -6.19
CA ALA A 156 -21.89 -2.92 -7.57
C ALA A 156 -22.80 -4.11 -7.94
N TYR A 157 -22.43 -5.31 -7.52
CA TYR A 157 -23.23 -6.52 -7.73
C TYR A 157 -24.57 -6.46 -7.00
N ASN A 158 -24.58 -6.04 -5.74
CA ASN A 158 -25.81 -5.91 -4.94
C ASN A 158 -26.77 -4.88 -5.56
N ILE A 159 -26.24 -3.73 -6.00
CA ILE A 159 -27.00 -2.71 -6.74
C ILE A 159 -27.61 -3.30 -8.02
N ARG A 160 -26.83 -4.03 -8.82
CA ARG A 160 -27.31 -4.67 -10.05
C ARG A 160 -28.43 -5.68 -9.77
N CYS A 161 -28.29 -6.49 -8.72
CA CYS A 161 -29.29 -7.48 -8.32
C CYS A 161 -30.63 -6.83 -7.96
N LEU A 162 -30.61 -5.73 -7.22
CA LEU A 162 -31.84 -4.99 -6.89
C LEU A 162 -32.40 -4.28 -8.13
N ALA A 163 -31.56 -3.63 -8.94
CA ALA A 163 -32.01 -2.93 -10.14
C ALA A 163 -32.70 -3.87 -11.12
N ARG A 164 -32.12 -5.04 -11.39
CA ARG A 164 -32.74 -6.08 -12.23
C ARG A 164 -34.08 -6.53 -11.68
N HIS A 165 -34.20 -6.67 -10.36
CA HIS A 165 -35.46 -7.05 -9.73
C HIS A 165 -36.57 -5.99 -9.93
N LEU A 166 -36.19 -4.71 -10.01
CA LEU A 166 -37.10 -3.57 -10.19
C LEU A 166 -37.36 -3.22 -11.66
N ALA A 167 -36.49 -3.64 -12.59
CA ALA A 167 -36.57 -3.28 -14.00
C ALA A 167 -37.60 -4.10 -14.82
N HIS A 168 -38.41 -4.94 -14.19
CA HIS A 168 -39.39 -5.77 -14.91
C HIS A 168 -40.46 -4.94 -15.63
N ASP A 169 -40.98 -3.91 -14.98
CA ASP A 169 -42.06 -3.08 -15.52
C ASP A 169 -41.68 -1.59 -15.42
N PRO A 170 -42.16 -0.74 -16.34
CA PRO A 170 -41.99 0.71 -16.21
C PRO A 170 -42.74 1.24 -14.97
N PRO A 171 -42.28 2.34 -14.36
CA PRO A 171 -42.86 2.85 -13.13
C PRO A 171 -44.32 3.24 -13.31
N ARG A 172 -45.19 2.75 -12.41
CA ARG A 172 -46.64 2.86 -12.51
C ARG A 172 -47.23 4.07 -11.79
N GLN A 173 -46.53 4.51 -10.75
CA GLN A 173 -46.95 5.60 -9.88
C GLN A 173 -46.06 6.81 -10.10
N GLN A 174 -46.57 7.98 -9.72
CA GLN A 174 -45.79 9.20 -9.75
C GLN A 174 -44.60 9.06 -8.79
N LEU A 175 -43.41 9.30 -9.31
CA LEU A 175 -42.19 9.37 -8.52
C LEU A 175 -42.23 10.61 -7.62
N ASP A 176 -41.78 10.45 -6.38
CA ASP A 176 -41.61 11.58 -5.46
C ASP A 176 -40.53 12.55 -5.96
N ASP A 177 -40.45 13.73 -5.34
CA ASP A 177 -39.56 14.79 -5.83
C ASP A 177 -38.08 14.42 -5.70
N ILE A 178 -37.71 13.66 -4.65
CA ILE A 178 -36.35 13.16 -4.44
C ILE A 178 -35.97 12.18 -5.54
N ALA A 179 -36.84 11.22 -5.86
CA ALA A 179 -36.61 10.27 -6.95
C ALA A 179 -36.46 10.98 -8.29
N ARG A 180 -37.30 11.99 -8.54
CA ARG A 180 -37.25 12.80 -9.76
C ARG A 180 -35.95 13.60 -9.86
N GLU A 181 -35.48 14.19 -8.77
CA GLU A 181 -34.23 14.94 -8.73
C GLU A 181 -33.02 14.04 -9.00
N ARG A 182 -32.95 12.89 -8.34
CA ARG A 182 -31.87 11.89 -8.56
C ARG A 182 -31.85 11.40 -10.01
N LEU A 183 -33.00 11.11 -10.60
CA LEU A 183 -33.09 10.69 -12.00
C LEU A 183 -32.70 11.79 -12.99
N ARG A 184 -33.06 13.05 -12.71
CA ARG A 184 -32.66 14.21 -13.53
C ARG A 184 -31.17 14.50 -13.45
N PHE A 185 -30.54 14.23 -12.30
CA PHE A 185 -29.09 14.31 -12.16
C PHE A 185 -28.38 13.32 -13.09
N ILE A 186 -28.94 12.11 -13.26
CA ILE A 186 -28.40 11.06 -14.12
C ILE A 186 -28.59 11.40 -15.60
N ALA A 187 -29.83 11.68 -16.01
CA ALA A 187 -30.18 11.94 -17.40
C ALA A 187 -31.40 12.88 -17.51
N GLY A 188 -31.32 13.87 -18.41
CA GLY A 188 -32.42 14.82 -18.62
C GLY A 188 -33.69 14.16 -19.17
N ASP A 189 -33.54 13.08 -19.92
CA ASP A 189 -34.58 12.27 -20.57
C ASP A 189 -34.89 10.97 -19.80
N CYS A 190 -34.66 10.96 -18.48
CA CYS A 190 -34.82 9.79 -17.60
C CYS A 190 -36.14 9.02 -17.77
N TYR A 191 -37.25 9.72 -18.05
CA TYR A 191 -38.57 9.09 -18.24
C TYR A 191 -38.68 8.28 -19.54
N THR A 192 -37.93 8.66 -20.57
CA THR A 192 -37.84 7.89 -21.82
C THR A 192 -37.02 6.63 -21.58
N LEU A 193 -35.86 6.77 -20.93
CA LEU A 193 -34.97 5.66 -20.58
C LEU A 193 -35.62 4.63 -19.64
N LEU A 194 -36.50 5.08 -18.73
CA LEU A 194 -37.27 4.18 -17.86
C LEU A 194 -38.33 3.34 -18.58
N LYS A 195 -38.80 3.80 -19.74
CA LYS A 195 -39.77 3.06 -20.56
C LYS A 195 -39.07 2.05 -21.45
N ASP A 196 -37.89 2.39 -21.94
CA ASP A 196 -37.05 1.54 -22.78
C ASP A 196 -36.56 0.30 -22.00
N GLU A 197 -36.83 -0.90 -22.52
CA GLU A 197 -36.46 -2.16 -21.86
C GLU A 197 -34.94 -2.36 -21.75
N ASP A 198 -34.17 -1.84 -22.71
CA ASP A 198 -32.72 -2.02 -22.75
C ASP A 198 -32.01 -1.11 -21.73
N TYR A 199 -32.58 0.07 -21.46
CA TYR A 199 -31.99 1.04 -20.53
C TYR A 199 -32.58 1.03 -19.13
N ARG A 200 -33.74 0.37 -18.91
CA ARG A 200 -34.44 0.39 -17.62
C ARG A 200 -33.61 -0.15 -16.46
N GLU A 201 -32.92 -1.29 -16.64
CA GLU A 201 -32.02 -1.84 -15.60
C GLU A 201 -30.90 -0.83 -15.30
N LEU A 202 -30.28 -0.26 -16.34
CA LEU A 202 -29.12 0.62 -16.23
C LEU A 202 -29.45 1.95 -15.53
N ILE A 203 -30.59 2.56 -15.83
CA ILE A 203 -31.00 3.81 -15.16
C ILE A 203 -31.43 3.57 -13.70
N ILE A 204 -32.03 2.41 -13.38
CA ILE A 204 -32.32 2.05 -11.99
C ILE A 204 -31.02 1.77 -11.21
N MET A 205 -30.03 1.12 -11.82
CA MET A 205 -28.68 0.98 -11.23
C MET A 205 -28.08 2.35 -10.91
N SER A 206 -28.16 3.28 -11.85
CA SER A 206 -27.69 4.66 -11.69
C SER A 206 -28.37 5.35 -10.50
N TYR A 207 -29.70 5.21 -10.39
CA TYR A 207 -30.48 5.75 -9.27
C TYR A 207 -30.01 5.21 -7.90
N LEU A 208 -29.76 3.90 -7.81
CA LEU A 208 -29.28 3.27 -6.59
C LEU A 208 -27.87 3.74 -6.21
N TRP A 209 -26.98 3.93 -7.20
CA TRP A 209 -25.67 4.52 -6.97
C TRP A 209 -25.74 5.96 -6.46
N VAL A 210 -26.63 6.80 -7.02
CA VAL A 210 -26.86 8.16 -6.51
C VAL A 210 -27.36 8.13 -5.07
N THR A 211 -28.24 7.18 -4.73
CA THR A 211 -28.73 6.99 -3.35
C THR A 211 -27.57 6.65 -2.40
N VAL A 212 -26.71 5.71 -2.78
CA VAL A 212 -25.53 5.34 -1.98
C VAL A 212 -24.57 6.52 -1.81
N GLN A 213 -24.31 7.27 -2.89
CA GLN A 213 -23.45 8.44 -2.80
C GLN A 213 -24.04 9.50 -1.87
N ASP A 214 -25.27 9.91 -2.10
CA ASP A 214 -25.96 10.95 -1.30
C ASP A 214 -25.98 10.57 0.18
N ASP A 215 -26.49 9.38 0.50
CA ASP A 215 -26.85 9.04 1.87
C ASP A 215 -25.67 8.49 2.67
N VAL A 216 -24.69 7.85 2.01
CA VAL A 216 -23.51 7.25 2.65
C VAL A 216 -22.25 8.08 2.42
N PHE A 217 -21.81 8.21 1.17
CA PHE A 217 -20.50 8.82 0.87
C PHE A 217 -20.48 10.32 1.15
N ASP A 218 -21.55 11.04 0.85
CA ASP A 218 -21.72 12.47 1.15
C ASP A 218 -22.29 12.71 2.57
N ALA A 219 -22.59 11.63 3.30
CA ALA A 219 -23.11 11.62 4.67
C ALA A 219 -24.34 12.53 4.85
N ARG A 220 -25.28 12.55 3.89
CA ARG A 220 -26.57 13.27 4.07
C ARG A 220 -27.42 12.64 5.17
N GLN A 221 -27.23 11.35 5.44
CA GLN A 221 -27.88 10.63 6.53
C GLN A 221 -26.88 10.29 7.63
N ILE A 222 -27.35 10.34 8.87
CA ILE A 222 -26.56 9.93 10.03
C ILE A 222 -26.78 8.43 10.23
N ILE A 223 -25.96 7.61 9.57
CA ILE A 223 -26.03 6.14 9.58
C ILE A 223 -24.78 5.48 10.17
N TRP A 224 -23.68 6.23 10.26
CA TRP A 224 -22.47 5.87 11.01
C TRP A 224 -21.70 7.16 11.37
N GLY A 225 -20.77 7.09 12.31
CA GLY A 225 -19.83 8.19 12.59
C GLY A 225 -20.45 9.43 13.25
N GLY A 226 -21.73 9.39 13.63
CA GLY A 226 -22.38 10.44 14.40
C GLY A 226 -22.78 11.68 13.60
N PRO A 227 -23.37 12.69 14.27
CA PRO A 227 -23.93 13.88 13.62
C PRO A 227 -22.88 14.75 12.91
N ASP A 228 -21.63 14.69 13.36
CA ASP A 228 -20.54 15.52 12.83
C ASP A 228 -19.83 14.90 11.62
N LEU A 229 -20.19 13.68 11.20
CA LEU A 229 -19.53 12.99 10.08
C LEU A 229 -19.57 13.82 8.79
N LYS A 230 -20.71 14.44 8.47
CA LYS A 230 -20.86 15.29 7.28
C LYS A 230 -19.90 16.48 7.32
N SER A 231 -19.83 17.16 8.46
CA SER A 231 -18.91 18.28 8.68
C SER A 231 -17.46 17.82 8.58
N PHE A 232 -17.13 16.66 9.14
CA PHE A 232 -15.80 16.06 9.06
C PHE A 232 -15.39 15.75 7.61
N LYS A 233 -16.27 15.14 6.81
CA LYS A 233 -16.02 14.89 5.38
C LYS A 233 -15.88 16.19 4.58
N ALA A 234 -16.69 17.20 4.87
CA ALA A 234 -16.55 18.51 4.22
C ALA A 234 -15.21 19.19 4.56
N VAL A 235 -14.75 19.07 5.81
CA VAL A 235 -13.42 19.56 6.22
C VAL A 235 -12.31 18.76 5.54
N ARG A 236 -12.44 17.43 5.47
CA ARG A 236 -11.53 16.54 4.75
C ARG A 236 -11.33 17.00 3.31
N ASP A 237 -12.42 17.20 2.57
CA ASP A 237 -12.35 17.55 1.15
C ASP A 237 -11.73 18.94 0.94
N ARG A 238 -12.05 19.91 1.82
CA ARG A 238 -11.42 21.24 1.80
C ARG A 238 -9.92 21.19 2.09
N ILE A 239 -9.50 20.42 3.09
CA ILE A 239 -8.09 20.27 3.43
C ILE A 239 -7.35 19.61 2.25
N ILE A 240 -7.87 18.51 1.71
CA ILE A 240 -7.25 17.80 0.58
C ILE A 240 -7.13 18.70 -0.64
N SER A 241 -8.20 19.41 -1.01
CA SER A 241 -8.17 20.36 -2.13
C SER A 241 -7.13 21.47 -1.91
N ARG A 242 -7.09 22.02 -0.70
CA ARG A 242 -6.19 23.12 -0.35
C ARG A 242 -4.73 22.69 -0.32
N VAL A 243 -4.42 21.53 0.25
CA VAL A 243 -3.05 21.02 0.33
C VAL A 243 -2.59 20.47 -1.03
N GLY A 244 -3.47 19.80 -1.77
CA GLY A 244 -3.21 19.36 -3.15
C GLY A 244 -2.95 20.51 -4.12
N GLY A 245 -3.45 21.72 -3.82
CA GLY A 245 -3.14 22.95 -4.54
C GLY A 245 -1.74 23.53 -4.30
N GLY A 246 -0.85 22.83 -3.58
CA GLY A 246 0.55 23.21 -3.42
C GLY A 246 0.81 24.22 -2.30
N ILE A 247 0.00 24.23 -1.23
CA ILE A 247 0.30 25.06 -0.07
C ILE A 247 1.60 24.61 0.59
N ASN A 248 2.52 25.55 0.72
CA ASN A 248 3.71 25.38 1.53
C ASN A 248 3.39 25.68 3.00
N ILE A 249 3.43 24.65 3.84
CA ILE A 249 3.30 24.81 5.30
C ILE A 249 4.73 24.84 5.86
N PRO A 250 5.15 25.92 6.54
CA PRO A 250 6.49 26.01 7.12
C PRO A 250 6.81 24.80 8.00
N ASN A 251 8.00 24.22 7.84
CA ASN A 251 8.49 23.05 8.58
C ASN A 251 7.66 21.77 8.38
N CYS A 252 7.02 21.60 7.22
CA CYS A 252 6.27 20.39 6.89
C CYS A 252 6.69 19.87 5.51
N ASP A 253 7.46 18.78 5.50
CA ASP A 253 8.04 18.22 4.28
C ASP A 253 6.97 17.61 3.35
N ASP A 254 5.89 17.05 3.92
CA ASP A 254 4.76 16.50 3.17
C ASP A 254 3.41 16.86 3.83
N PRO A 255 2.89 18.08 3.57
CA PRO A 255 1.63 18.55 4.12
C PRO A 255 0.44 17.62 3.83
N ILE A 256 0.44 16.94 2.68
CA ILE A 256 -0.69 16.07 2.29
C ILE A 256 -0.64 14.75 3.06
N ALA A 257 0.55 14.19 3.29
CA ALA A 257 0.71 13.02 4.16
C ALA A 257 0.30 13.31 5.60
N HIS A 258 0.65 14.48 6.13
CA HIS A 258 0.24 14.89 7.48
C HIS A 258 -1.28 15.06 7.59
N ALA A 259 -1.89 15.75 6.62
CA ALA A 259 -3.35 15.92 6.56
C ALA A 259 -4.07 14.57 6.47
N ALA A 260 -3.66 13.71 5.54
CA ALA A 260 -4.29 12.40 5.34
C ALA A 260 -4.15 11.49 6.57
N ARG A 261 -3.00 11.52 7.27
CA ARG A 261 -2.82 10.81 8.54
C ARG A 261 -3.78 11.31 9.63
N TRP A 262 -3.88 12.62 9.80
CA TRP A 262 -4.79 13.22 10.79
C TRP A 262 -6.25 12.86 10.49
N LEU A 263 -6.63 12.92 9.21
CA LEU A 263 -7.97 12.53 8.75
C LEU A 263 -8.26 11.04 9.02
N ALA A 264 -7.32 10.15 8.72
CA ALA A 264 -7.45 8.73 9.01
C ALA A 264 -7.66 8.45 10.51
N GLN A 265 -6.86 9.11 11.37
CA GLN A 265 -6.99 9.02 12.83
C GLN A 265 -8.33 9.54 13.32
N GLY A 266 -8.75 10.71 12.82
CA GLY A 266 -10.05 11.29 13.14
C GLY A 266 -11.20 10.35 12.77
N SER A 267 -11.14 9.72 11.59
CA SER A 267 -12.13 8.72 11.18
C SER A 267 -12.20 7.52 12.11
N VAL A 268 -11.05 6.99 12.57
CA VAL A 268 -11.02 5.89 13.54
C VAL A 268 -11.65 6.30 14.86
N MET A 269 -11.34 7.51 15.37
CA MET A 269 -12.00 8.05 16.57
C MET A 269 -13.51 8.16 16.38
N MET A 270 -13.96 8.69 15.24
CA MET A 270 -15.38 8.81 14.92
C MET A 270 -16.08 7.45 14.89
N CYS A 271 -15.45 6.42 14.32
CA CYS A 271 -15.98 5.06 14.33
C CYS A 271 -16.09 4.48 15.74
N ASN A 272 -15.07 4.70 16.58
CA ASN A 272 -15.05 4.18 17.95
C ASN A 272 -16.04 4.88 18.88
N LEU A 273 -16.31 6.17 18.62
CA LEU A 273 -17.21 6.97 19.45
C LEU A 273 -18.69 6.81 19.06
N TRP A 274 -19.00 6.64 17.77
CA TRP A 274 -20.40 6.67 17.29
C TRP A 274 -20.93 5.38 16.66
N GLU A 275 -20.13 4.31 16.60
CA GLU A 275 -20.50 3.00 16.04
C GLU A 275 -21.39 3.09 14.77
N ARG A 276 -22.17 2.03 14.48
CA ARG A 276 -23.14 1.99 13.39
C ARG A 276 -24.52 2.34 13.94
N ASP A 277 -25.22 3.32 13.35
CA ASP A 277 -26.60 3.64 13.76
C ASP A 277 -27.60 2.71 13.05
N ASP A 278 -27.76 1.52 13.59
CA ASP A 278 -28.72 0.54 13.09
C ASP A 278 -30.17 1.07 13.02
N ARG A 279 -30.56 2.02 13.89
CA ARG A 279 -31.89 2.64 13.84
C ARG A 279 -31.98 3.62 12.68
N GLY A 280 -30.94 4.45 12.49
CA GLY A 280 -30.79 5.32 11.32
C GLY A 280 -30.87 4.54 10.02
N ILE A 281 -30.11 3.45 9.91
CA ILE A 281 -30.11 2.56 8.73
C ILE A 281 -31.50 1.97 8.49
N ARG A 282 -32.16 1.44 9.52
CA ARG A 282 -33.54 0.91 9.37
C ARG A 282 -34.51 1.97 8.85
N ARG A 283 -34.45 3.20 9.36
CA ARG A 283 -35.30 4.31 8.89
C ARG A 283 -35.01 4.66 7.43
N LEU A 284 -33.74 4.73 7.05
CA LEU A 284 -33.33 5.01 5.67
C LEU A 284 -33.80 3.92 4.71
N VAL A 285 -33.57 2.64 5.06
CA VAL A 285 -34.01 1.48 4.27
C VAL A 285 -35.52 1.53 4.02
N LEU A 286 -36.33 1.80 5.05
CA LEU A 286 -37.78 1.87 4.91
C LEU A 286 -38.23 3.07 4.06
N ALA A 287 -37.55 4.22 4.19
CA ALA A 287 -37.84 5.40 3.38
C ALA A 287 -37.52 5.17 1.90
N GLU A 288 -36.35 4.60 1.59
CA GLU A 288 -35.96 4.28 0.20
C GLU A 288 -36.81 3.14 -0.38
N ALA A 289 -37.12 2.11 0.40
CA ALA A 289 -38.03 1.05 -0.05
C ALA A 289 -39.40 1.60 -0.42
N LYS A 290 -39.94 2.54 0.38
CA LYS A 290 -41.19 3.24 0.05
C LYS A 290 -41.07 4.04 -1.26
N ARG A 291 -39.94 4.69 -1.49
CA ARG A 291 -39.67 5.47 -2.71
C ARG A 291 -39.52 4.59 -3.96
N LEU A 292 -39.06 3.35 -3.80
CA LEU A 292 -38.91 2.38 -4.87
C LEU A 292 -40.20 1.62 -5.24
N LYS A 293 -41.29 1.78 -4.45
CA LYS A 293 -42.60 1.15 -4.72
C LYS A 293 -43.12 1.34 -6.15
N PRO A 294 -42.96 2.50 -6.82
CA PRO A 294 -43.41 2.68 -8.20
C PRO A 294 -42.78 1.69 -9.19
N PHE A 295 -41.61 1.12 -8.88
CA PHE A 295 -40.87 0.16 -9.72
C PHE A 295 -41.17 -1.31 -9.38
N HIS A 296 -42.14 -1.59 -8.50
CA HIS A 296 -42.43 -2.98 -8.14
C HIS A 296 -43.09 -3.75 -9.31
N PRO A 297 -42.71 -5.03 -9.53
CA PRO A 297 -43.29 -5.84 -10.60
C PRO A 297 -44.81 -6.06 -10.41
N THR A 298 -45.51 -6.07 -11.53
CA THR A 298 -46.98 -6.18 -11.65
C THR A 298 -47.55 -7.48 -11.09
N HIS A 299 -46.85 -8.60 -11.29
CA HIS A 299 -47.43 -9.95 -11.18
C HIS A 299 -47.10 -10.68 -9.86
N GLN A 300 -46.53 -9.99 -8.88
CA GLN A 300 -46.26 -10.63 -7.59
C GLN A 300 -47.53 -10.65 -6.73
N SER A 301 -48.16 -11.82 -6.66
CA SER A 301 -49.36 -12.14 -5.86
C SER A 301 -49.21 -11.91 -4.34
N THR A 302 -48.04 -11.46 -3.88
CA THR A 302 -47.76 -11.10 -2.49
C THR A 302 -46.91 -9.84 -2.46
N ALA A 303 -47.55 -8.67 -2.44
CA ALA A 303 -46.88 -7.37 -2.29
C ALA A 303 -45.89 -7.37 -1.11
N ASP A 304 -46.24 -8.06 -0.01
CA ASP A 304 -45.39 -8.26 1.16
C ASP A 304 -44.05 -8.96 0.88
N ARG A 305 -44.00 -9.87 -0.11
CA ARG A 305 -42.77 -10.58 -0.46
C ARG A 305 -41.82 -9.68 -1.26
N CYS A 306 -42.36 -8.87 -2.17
CA CYS A 306 -41.60 -7.86 -2.90
C CYS A 306 -41.02 -6.83 -1.93
N ASP A 307 -41.86 -6.26 -1.07
CA ASP A 307 -41.48 -5.25 -0.08
C ASP A 307 -40.35 -5.78 0.82
N ARG A 308 -40.44 -7.03 1.31
CA ARG A 308 -39.37 -7.64 2.11
C ARG A 308 -38.07 -7.79 1.32
N LYS A 309 -38.13 -8.31 0.09
CA LYS A 309 -36.93 -8.51 -0.73
C LYS A 309 -36.21 -7.19 -1.01
N VAL A 310 -36.95 -6.14 -1.37
CA VAL A 310 -36.40 -4.80 -1.61
C VAL A 310 -35.76 -4.25 -0.33
N VAL A 311 -36.43 -4.38 0.82
CA VAL A 311 -35.90 -3.95 2.13
C VAL A 311 -34.60 -4.68 2.49
N ASP A 312 -34.53 -6.00 2.27
CA ASP A 312 -33.36 -6.79 2.61
C ASP A 312 -32.18 -6.47 1.66
N GLN A 313 -32.41 -6.35 0.35
CA GLN A 313 -31.38 -5.97 -0.61
C GLN A 313 -30.87 -4.53 -0.36
N LEU A 314 -31.74 -3.58 -0.02
CA LEU A 314 -31.33 -2.23 0.37
C LEU A 314 -30.48 -2.23 1.64
N ARG A 315 -30.81 -3.08 2.62
CA ARG A 315 -30.02 -3.22 3.85
C ARG A 315 -28.61 -3.74 3.54
N GLU A 316 -28.49 -4.70 2.63
CA GLU A 316 -27.20 -5.21 2.16
C GLU A 316 -26.40 -4.12 1.43
N ILE A 317 -27.01 -3.43 0.46
CA ILE A 317 -26.37 -2.33 -0.29
C ILE A 317 -25.84 -1.26 0.67
N LEU A 318 -26.69 -0.75 1.57
CA LEU A 318 -26.29 0.30 2.52
C LEU A 318 -25.26 -0.22 3.53
N GLY A 319 -25.32 -1.49 3.92
CA GLY A 319 -24.33 -2.14 4.77
C GLY A 319 -22.95 -2.18 4.13
N SER A 320 -22.85 -2.72 2.91
CA SER A 320 -21.59 -2.80 2.16
C SER A 320 -21.04 -1.40 1.85
N ALA A 321 -21.90 -0.42 1.56
CA ALA A 321 -21.49 0.96 1.33
C ALA A 321 -20.91 1.62 2.58
N ILE A 322 -21.51 1.42 3.77
CA ILE A 322 -20.98 1.94 5.04
C ILE A 322 -19.62 1.32 5.34
N GLU A 323 -19.48 0.00 5.19
CA GLU A 323 -18.21 -0.69 5.41
C GLU A 323 -17.11 -0.13 4.50
N LEU A 324 -17.44 0.04 3.21
CA LEU A 324 -16.52 0.60 2.21
C LEU A 324 -16.13 2.06 2.53
N ASP A 325 -17.10 2.89 2.91
CA ASP A 325 -16.87 4.27 3.34
C ASP A 325 -15.96 4.34 4.57
N GLN A 326 -16.16 3.46 5.56
CA GLN A 326 -15.28 3.34 6.72
C GLN A 326 -13.86 2.90 6.33
N MET A 327 -13.71 1.92 5.44
CA MET A 327 -12.40 1.47 4.96
C MET A 327 -11.63 2.62 4.28
N MET A 328 -12.31 3.38 3.41
CA MET A 328 -11.70 4.53 2.72
C MET A 328 -11.34 5.65 3.70
N MET A 329 -12.23 5.98 4.64
CA MET A 329 -12.06 7.08 5.60
C MET A 329 -10.95 6.81 6.62
N ARG A 330 -10.71 5.55 7.01
CA ARG A 330 -9.67 5.15 7.97
C ARG A 330 -8.30 4.95 7.33
N SER A 331 -8.20 4.99 6.01
CA SER A 331 -6.93 4.84 5.30
C SER A 331 -6.17 6.16 5.23
N LYS A 332 -4.84 6.09 5.27
CA LYS A 332 -3.98 7.24 4.93
C LYS A 332 -4.00 7.54 3.43
N ALA A 333 -4.39 6.59 2.58
CA ALA A 333 -4.63 6.90 1.17
C ALA A 333 -5.89 7.76 1.03
N ILE A 334 -5.86 8.71 0.11
CA ILE A 334 -7.00 9.57 -0.19
C ILE A 334 -7.85 8.90 -1.25
N PHE A 335 -9.13 8.66 -0.94
CA PHE A 335 -10.11 8.15 -1.89
C PHE A 335 -11.13 9.23 -2.23
N GLN A 336 -11.42 9.38 -3.51
CA GLN A 336 -12.40 10.33 -4.01
C GLN A 336 -13.33 9.66 -5.01
N ILE A 337 -14.63 9.92 -4.88
CA ILE A 337 -15.68 9.33 -5.71
C ILE A 337 -16.25 10.43 -6.58
N HIS A 338 -16.17 10.26 -7.90
CA HIS A 338 -16.61 11.26 -8.86
C HIS A 338 -17.48 10.64 -9.94
N TRP A 339 -18.58 11.31 -10.28
CA TRP A 339 -19.44 10.91 -11.40
C TRP A 339 -18.88 11.27 -12.77
N ARG A 340 -17.87 12.13 -12.85
CA ARG A 340 -17.29 12.60 -14.12
C ARG A 340 -15.77 12.47 -14.08
N ASP A 341 -15.18 12.36 -15.26
CA ASP A 341 -13.75 12.35 -15.42
C ASP A 341 -13.19 13.76 -15.16
N GLU A 342 -12.40 13.90 -14.09
CA GLU A 342 -11.83 15.20 -13.71
C GLU A 342 -10.79 15.72 -14.70
N SER A 343 -10.31 14.90 -15.62
CA SER A 343 -9.42 15.36 -16.70
C SER A 343 -10.18 16.12 -17.80
N GLN A 344 -11.51 16.00 -17.85
CA GLN A 344 -12.35 16.65 -18.85
C GLN A 344 -12.92 17.97 -18.36
N SER A 345 -13.13 18.91 -19.29
CA SER A 345 -13.71 20.22 -18.95
C SER A 345 -15.18 20.06 -18.53
N PRO A 346 -15.60 20.67 -17.40
CA PRO A 346 -17.01 20.64 -16.96
C PRO A 346 -18.00 21.25 -17.96
N SER A 347 -17.53 22.07 -18.91
CA SER A 347 -18.35 22.82 -19.87
C SER A 347 -18.68 22.05 -21.15
N THR A 348 -18.05 20.89 -21.38
CA THR A 348 -18.25 20.07 -22.58
C THR A 348 -19.10 18.84 -22.30
N ALA A 349 -19.68 18.27 -23.36
CA ALA A 349 -20.28 16.95 -23.23
C ALA A 349 -19.19 15.94 -22.85
N GLU A 350 -19.50 15.09 -21.87
CA GLU A 350 -18.57 14.08 -21.40
C GLU A 350 -18.27 13.05 -22.51
N MET A 351 -16.99 12.81 -22.75
CA MET A 351 -16.51 11.87 -23.74
C MET A 351 -16.07 10.57 -23.07
N TRP A 352 -16.26 9.45 -23.75
CA TRP A 352 -15.81 8.16 -23.27
C TRP A 352 -14.28 8.11 -23.18
N ASN A 353 -13.79 7.72 -22.02
CA ASN A 353 -12.37 7.56 -21.73
C ASN A 353 -12.11 6.15 -21.19
N GLU A 354 -11.42 5.32 -21.97
CA GLU A 354 -11.13 3.92 -21.62
C GLU A 354 -10.35 3.78 -20.31
N ASP A 355 -9.52 4.76 -19.94
CA ASP A 355 -8.68 4.67 -18.74
C ASP A 355 -9.51 4.73 -17.45
N VAL A 356 -10.67 5.40 -17.48
CA VAL A 356 -11.47 5.69 -16.28
C VAL A 356 -12.92 5.17 -16.38
N MET A 357 -13.35 4.67 -17.55
CA MET A 357 -14.72 4.21 -17.81
C MET A 357 -14.77 2.86 -18.52
N ASP A 358 -15.75 2.04 -18.16
CA ASP A 358 -16.18 0.84 -18.87
C ASP A 358 -17.60 1.08 -19.43
N SER A 359 -17.84 0.70 -20.68
CA SER A 359 -19.15 0.88 -21.33
C SER A 359 -20.02 -0.37 -21.15
N GLU A 360 -21.20 -0.22 -20.54
CA GLU A 360 -22.18 -1.31 -20.39
C GLU A 360 -23.07 -1.44 -21.63
N ALA A 361 -23.33 -0.33 -22.32
CA ALA A 361 -24.09 -0.29 -23.56
C ALA A 361 -23.58 0.84 -24.47
N SER A 362 -23.49 0.57 -25.77
CA SER A 362 -23.07 1.55 -26.77
C SER A 362 -23.86 1.37 -28.06
N THR A 363 -24.38 2.46 -28.63
CA THR A 363 -25.09 2.36 -29.92
C THR A 363 -24.13 2.26 -31.10
N LYS A 364 -22.85 2.62 -30.93
CA LYS A 364 -21.79 2.52 -31.94
C LYS A 364 -20.53 1.86 -31.39
N ILE A 365 -19.61 1.54 -32.30
CA ILE A 365 -18.26 1.11 -31.93
C ILE A 365 -17.60 2.23 -31.11
N LEU A 366 -17.10 1.87 -29.92
CA LEU A 366 -16.49 2.82 -29.00
C LEU A 366 -15.22 3.43 -29.59
N SER A 367 -15.08 4.73 -29.37
CA SER A 367 -13.88 5.49 -29.67
C SER A 367 -13.76 6.64 -28.67
N PRO A 368 -12.60 7.31 -28.57
CA PRO A 368 -12.47 8.53 -27.76
C PRO A 368 -13.41 9.68 -28.18
N LYS A 369 -14.13 9.55 -29.31
CA LYS A 369 -15.15 10.50 -29.78
C LYS A 369 -16.58 10.06 -29.43
N SER A 370 -16.75 8.90 -28.80
CA SER A 370 -18.05 8.45 -28.29
C SER A 370 -18.44 9.32 -27.10
N ARG A 371 -19.69 9.76 -27.07
CA ARG A 371 -20.23 10.61 -26.00
C ARG A 371 -20.87 9.71 -24.95
N VAL A 372 -20.65 10.04 -23.69
CA VAL A 372 -21.37 9.42 -22.58
C VAL A 372 -22.79 10.01 -22.57
N ILE A 373 -23.79 9.13 -22.64
CA ILE A 373 -25.22 9.48 -22.53
C ILE A 373 -25.57 9.68 -21.05
N PHE A 374 -25.22 8.71 -20.22
CA PHE A 374 -25.32 8.81 -18.76
C PHE A 374 -24.36 7.85 -18.06
N PHE A 375 -24.08 8.15 -16.80
CA PHE A 375 -23.27 7.31 -15.92
C PHE A 375 -24.15 6.35 -15.13
N ILE A 376 -23.70 5.09 -15.05
CA ILE A 376 -24.33 4.04 -14.25
C ILE A 376 -23.72 3.97 -12.85
N SER A 377 -22.40 4.08 -12.75
CA SER A 377 -21.68 4.08 -11.48
C SER A 377 -20.57 5.14 -11.52
N PRO A 378 -20.12 5.64 -10.34
CA PRO A 378 -19.07 6.64 -10.28
C PRO A 378 -17.67 6.02 -10.38
N ILE A 379 -16.67 6.87 -10.64
CA ILE A 379 -15.24 6.56 -10.65
C ILE A 379 -14.71 6.65 -9.22
N VAL A 380 -13.87 5.68 -8.82
CA VAL A 380 -13.11 5.76 -7.57
C VAL A 380 -11.66 6.05 -7.88
N TYR A 381 -11.20 7.21 -7.47
CA TYR A 381 -9.81 7.58 -7.52
C TYR A 381 -9.13 7.36 -6.19
N LYS A 382 -7.85 7.02 -6.26
CA LYS A 382 -6.96 6.89 -5.11
C LYS A 382 -5.71 7.74 -5.33
N ALA A 383 -5.31 8.49 -4.31
CA ALA A 383 -4.03 9.18 -4.24
C ALA A 383 -3.25 8.74 -3.00
N GLY A 384 -1.96 8.47 -3.18
CA GLY A 384 -1.08 7.98 -2.13
C GLY A 384 -1.31 6.52 -1.72
N THR A 385 -0.41 5.99 -0.90
CA THR A 385 -0.46 4.62 -0.37
C THR A 385 -1.14 4.60 1.00
N ALA A 386 -1.57 3.41 1.45
CA ALA A 386 -2.11 3.24 2.80
C ALA A 386 -1.04 3.49 3.90
N ASP A 387 0.25 3.57 3.54
CA ASP A 387 1.33 3.99 4.44
C ASP A 387 1.51 5.51 4.50
N GLY A 388 0.74 6.25 3.70
CA GLY A 388 0.76 7.70 3.63
C GLY A 388 1.94 8.25 2.84
N GLN A 389 2.20 7.69 1.66
CA GLN A 389 3.28 8.09 0.75
C GLN A 389 2.76 8.24 -0.69
N ARG A 390 3.52 8.89 -1.59
CA ARG A 390 3.24 8.95 -3.05
C ARG A 390 1.93 9.63 -3.45
N TYR A 391 1.55 10.69 -2.75
CA TYR A 391 0.36 11.49 -3.08
C TYR A 391 0.46 12.28 -4.39
N ASN A 392 1.66 12.39 -4.97
CA ASN A 392 1.90 12.96 -6.30
C ASN A 392 1.40 12.06 -7.44
N SER A 393 1.00 10.82 -7.14
CA SER A 393 0.42 9.88 -8.10
C SER A 393 -1.03 9.60 -7.75
N ARG A 394 -1.89 9.62 -8.77
CA ARG A 394 -3.30 9.25 -8.68
C ARG A 394 -3.55 8.06 -9.58
N MET A 395 -4.39 7.14 -9.12
CA MET A 395 -4.80 5.98 -9.90
C MET A 395 -6.32 5.80 -9.84
N VAL A 396 -6.86 5.15 -10.86
CA VAL A 396 -8.24 4.68 -10.87
C VAL A 396 -8.30 3.34 -10.16
N LEU A 397 -8.98 3.29 -9.02
CA LEU A 397 -9.19 2.05 -8.28
C LEU A 397 -10.36 1.25 -8.85
N ALA A 398 -11.42 1.95 -9.25
CA ALA A 398 -12.58 1.42 -9.94
C ALA A 398 -13.05 2.42 -11.02
N LYS A 399 -13.25 1.91 -12.24
CA LYS A 399 -13.79 2.68 -13.36
C LYS A 399 -15.30 2.89 -13.18
N ALA A 400 -15.80 3.98 -13.76
CA ALA A 400 -17.23 4.18 -13.90
C ALA A 400 -17.82 3.24 -14.97
N SER A 401 -19.00 2.69 -14.72
CA SER A 401 -19.83 2.07 -15.75
C SER A 401 -20.65 3.16 -16.44
N VAL A 402 -20.68 3.19 -17.78
CA VAL A 402 -21.38 4.23 -18.55
C VAL A 402 -22.19 3.65 -19.71
N VAL A 403 -23.15 4.44 -20.21
CA VAL A 403 -23.82 4.22 -21.49
C VAL A 403 -23.31 5.23 -22.50
N CYS A 404 -22.91 4.76 -23.68
CA CYS A 404 -22.36 5.57 -24.76
C CYS A 404 -23.26 5.58 -26.00
N ASN A 405 -23.05 6.57 -26.86
CA ASN A 405 -23.75 6.71 -28.15
C ASN A 405 -23.14 5.89 -29.31
#